data_AF-A0A7W1P2S5-F1
#
_entry.id   AF-A0A7W1P2S5-F1
#
_cell.length_a   1.000
_cell.length_b   1.000
_cell.length_c   1.000
_cell.angle_alpha   90.00
_cell.angle_beta   90.00
_cell.angle_gamma   90.00
#
_symmetry.space_group_name_H-M   'P 1'
#
loop_
_entity.id
_entity.type
_entity.pdbx_description
1 polymer ?
#
loop_
_entity_poly.entity_id
_entity_poly.type
_entity_poly.pdbx_seq_one_letter_code
_entity_poly.pdbx_strand_id
1 'polypeptide(L)'
;MTKLVCPECRHENEPERIYCHECGARLDRSVLAKAGPTAEDPAAIHRRVKAMFDARGAKLRQRSVQITKIVLGAMIAAFVIQMIRPVDVPEPQNSQMLPRQIGLDLENAATDSRAAQLRYTTAEVNAYLNYTLKSKHAALSKWLQFERAVVELHEGLCDLTVERSLVGYSVFTTGLYAAALQNGAISISPRGGSIGRLPLHPALMKLAGPLFFGNVLSALDRERKSIAKLGAMELHPQTVLFTQKQP
;
A
#
# COMPACT_ATOMS: atom_id res chain seq x y z
N MET A 1 29.26 -26.70 37.72
CA MET A 1 30.29 -26.57 38.77
C MET A 1 31.40 -27.56 38.45
N THR A 2 32.59 -27.06 38.10
CA THR A 2 33.75 -27.91 37.78
C THR A 2 34.22 -28.59 39.06
N LYS A 3 34.27 -29.93 39.11
CA LYS A 3 34.71 -30.68 40.30
C LYS A 3 36.16 -31.13 40.12
N LEU A 4 36.96 -31.12 41.19
CA LEU A 4 38.35 -31.60 41.20
C LEU A 4 38.39 -33.03 41.72
N VAL A 5 38.83 -33.98 40.89
CA VAL A 5 38.95 -35.39 41.29
C VAL A 5 40.33 -35.63 41.90
N CYS A 6 40.37 -36.23 43.09
CA CYS A 6 41.64 -36.57 43.74
C CYS A 6 42.37 -37.69 42.98
N PRO A 7 43.67 -37.55 42.69
CA PRO A 7 44.42 -38.59 41.97
C PRO A 7 44.62 -39.87 42.82
N GLU A 8 44.61 -39.76 44.14
CA GLU A 8 44.92 -40.91 45.02
C GLU A 8 43.68 -41.72 45.40
N CYS A 9 42.66 -41.08 45.97
CA CYS A 9 41.43 -41.78 46.42
C CYS A 9 40.24 -41.63 45.46
N ARG A 10 40.39 -40.85 44.38
CA ARG A 10 39.33 -40.55 43.39
C ARG A 10 38.09 -39.85 43.94
N HIS A 11 38.13 -39.33 45.17
CA HIS A 11 37.05 -38.54 45.72
C HIS A 11 36.85 -37.23 44.94
N GLU A 12 35.59 -36.85 44.70
CA GLU A 12 35.23 -35.59 44.05
C GLU A 12 35.23 -34.45 45.06
N ASN A 13 36.12 -33.49 44.87
CA ASN A 13 36.25 -32.34 45.74
C ASN A 13 35.73 -31.08 45.06
N GLU A 14 35.30 -30.12 45.88
CA GLU A 14 34.94 -28.77 45.42
C GLU A 14 36.15 -28.07 44.79
N PRO A 15 35.96 -27.25 43.75
CA PRO A 15 37.06 -26.67 42.96
C PRO A 15 37.97 -25.72 43.76
N GLU A 16 37.50 -25.20 44.89
CA GLU A 16 38.27 -24.27 45.74
C GLU A 16 39.18 -25.00 46.74
N ARG A 17 39.03 -26.33 46.90
CA ARG A 17 39.77 -27.08 47.92
C ARG A 17 41.23 -27.35 47.52
N ILE A 18 42.10 -27.19 48.52
CA ILE A 18 43.55 -27.38 48.38
C ILE A 18 43.96 -28.83 48.59
N TYR A 19 43.30 -29.49 49.53
CA TYR A 19 43.56 -30.87 49.95
C TYR A 19 42.27 -31.68 49.81
N CYS A 20 42.40 -32.96 49.51
CA CYS A 20 41.29 -33.88 49.42
C CYS A 20 40.61 -34.03 50.79
N HIS A 21 39.28 -33.94 50.81
CA HIS A 21 38.50 -34.07 52.03
C HIS A 21 38.64 -35.45 52.68
N GLU A 22 38.80 -36.50 51.87
CA GLU A 22 38.76 -37.87 52.36
C GLU A 22 40.15 -38.45 52.71
N CYS A 23 41.15 -38.28 51.84
CA CYS A 23 42.50 -38.82 52.08
C CYS A 23 43.57 -37.78 52.47
N GLY A 24 43.25 -36.49 52.44
CA GLY A 24 44.20 -35.41 52.76
C GLY A 24 45.26 -35.10 51.68
N ALA A 25 45.31 -35.84 50.57
CA ALA A 25 46.27 -35.60 49.48
C ALA A 25 46.07 -34.23 48.83
N ARG A 26 47.15 -33.57 48.41
CA ARG A 26 47.11 -32.24 47.77
C ARG A 26 46.54 -32.34 46.34
N LEU A 27 45.52 -31.53 46.05
CA LEU A 27 44.88 -31.50 44.74
C LEU A 27 45.61 -30.56 43.76
N ASP A 28 45.77 -30.99 42.52
CA ASP A 28 46.40 -30.18 41.47
C ASP A 28 45.36 -29.26 40.79
N ARG A 29 45.55 -27.95 40.97
CA ARG A 29 44.62 -26.90 40.51
C ARG A 29 45.01 -26.29 39.18
N SER A 30 46.11 -26.76 38.58
CA SER A 30 46.57 -26.32 37.26
C SER A 30 45.53 -26.56 36.15
N VAL A 31 44.62 -27.51 36.36
CA VAL A 31 43.51 -27.83 35.45
C VAL A 31 42.42 -26.75 35.47
N LEU A 32 42.19 -26.06 36.59
CA LEU A 32 41.21 -24.97 36.68
C LEU A 32 41.73 -23.67 36.08
N ALA A 33 43.04 -23.41 36.17
CA ALA A 33 43.67 -22.21 35.59
C ALA A 33 43.62 -22.18 34.05
N LYS A 34 43.51 -23.35 33.40
CA LYS A 34 43.35 -23.46 31.93
C LYS A 34 41.94 -23.12 31.43
N ALA A 35 40.96 -22.93 32.32
CA ALA A 35 39.57 -22.59 31.98
C ALA A 35 39.24 -21.10 32.19
N GLY A 36 40.25 -20.22 32.27
CA GLY A 36 40.03 -18.77 32.20
C GLY A 36 39.51 -18.35 30.82
N PRO A 37 38.75 -17.23 30.72
CA PRO A 37 38.25 -16.76 29.43
C PRO A 37 39.43 -16.56 28.47
N THR A 38 39.31 -17.10 27.26
CA THR A 38 40.27 -16.97 26.17
C THR A 38 40.72 -15.52 26.08
N ALA A 39 42.01 -15.26 26.30
CA ALA A 39 42.59 -13.94 26.19
C ALA A 39 42.21 -13.33 24.84
N GLU A 40 41.35 -12.31 24.84
CA GLU A 40 41.02 -11.57 23.62
C GLU A 40 42.32 -11.02 23.02
N ASP A 41 42.45 -11.14 21.69
CA ASP A 41 43.64 -10.67 20.96
C ASP A 41 43.95 -9.21 21.33
N PRO A 42 45.13 -8.90 21.90
CA PRO A 42 45.50 -7.54 22.28
C PRO A 42 45.43 -6.56 21.10
N ALA A 43 45.57 -7.04 19.85
CA ALA A 43 45.37 -6.21 18.67
C ALA A 43 43.89 -5.84 18.45
N ALA A 44 42.95 -6.72 18.78
CA ALA A 44 41.52 -6.44 18.72
C ALA A 44 41.10 -5.43 19.81
N ILE A 45 41.64 -5.57 21.03
CA ILE A 45 41.44 -4.60 22.11
C ILE A 45 41.98 -3.22 21.71
N HIS A 46 43.20 -3.16 21.18
CA HIS A 46 43.82 -1.90 20.77
C HIS A 46 43.07 -1.22 19.60
N ARG A 47 42.55 -1.99 18.64
CA ARG A 47 41.70 -1.44 17.56
C ARG A 47 40.39 -0.88 18.10
N ARG A 48 39.74 -1.57 19.03
CA ARG A 48 38.47 -1.12 19.65
C ARG A 48 38.67 0.16 20.46
N VAL A 49 39.75 0.24 21.23
CA VAL A 49 40.12 1.46 21.98
C VAL A 49 40.41 2.62 21.03
N LYS A 50 41.20 2.40 19.97
CA LYS A 50 41.49 3.44 18.97
C LYS A 50 40.21 3.93 18.26
N ALA A 51 39.26 3.04 17.99
CA ALA A 51 37.97 3.40 17.40
C ALA A 51 37.08 4.22 18.36
N MET A 52 37.17 3.98 19.68
CA MET A 52 36.46 4.81 20.68
C MET A 52 37.02 6.23 20.79
N PHE A 53 38.32 6.42 20.55
CA PHE A 53 38.98 7.73 20.59
C PHE A 53 39.02 8.46 19.24
N ASP A 54 38.45 7.89 18.16
CA ASP A 54 38.37 8.58 16.88
C ASP A 54 37.23 9.62 16.86
N ALA A 55 37.51 10.77 17.47
CA ALA A 55 36.62 11.91 17.52
C ALA A 55 36.27 12.46 16.13
N ARG A 56 37.13 12.24 15.11
CA ARG A 56 36.87 12.66 13.73
C ARG A 56 35.87 11.71 13.07
N GLY A 57 36.03 10.39 13.23
CA GLY A 57 35.08 9.38 12.77
C GLY A 57 33.70 9.52 13.42
N ALA A 58 33.65 9.80 14.73
CA ALA A 58 32.39 10.02 15.45
C ALA A 58 31.63 11.26 14.94
N LYS A 59 32.33 12.39 14.72
CA LYS A 59 31.73 13.61 14.16
C LYS A 59 31.25 13.41 12.73
N LEU A 60 31.99 12.67 11.91
CA LEU A 60 31.59 12.36 10.54
C LEU A 60 30.33 11.47 10.50
N ARG A 61 30.25 10.46 11.37
CA ARG A 61 29.06 9.62 11.51
C ARG A 61 27.85 10.40 12.05
N GLN A 62 28.05 11.32 12.98
CA GLN A 62 26.97 12.19 13.46
C GLN A 62 26.44 13.10 12.35
N ARG A 63 27.34 13.69 11.56
CA ARG A 63 26.96 14.50 10.38
C ARG A 63 26.26 13.67 9.32
N SER A 64 26.72 12.45 9.04
CA SER A 64 26.05 11.59 8.06
C SER A 64 24.64 11.23 8.49
N VAL A 65 24.43 10.90 9.77
CA VAL A 65 23.08 10.66 10.32
C VAL A 65 22.20 11.91 10.22
N GLN A 66 22.74 13.10 10.49
CA GLN A 66 22.00 14.36 10.35
C GLN A 66 21.61 14.63 8.89
N ILE A 67 22.54 14.45 7.95
CA ILE A 67 22.28 14.62 6.52
C ILE A 67 21.23 13.61 6.05
N THR A 68 21.34 12.33 6.43
CA THR A 68 20.36 11.30 6.09
C THR A 68 18.97 11.67 6.62
N LYS A 69 18.86 12.20 7.84
CA LYS A 69 17.58 12.66 8.39
C LYS A 69 17.00 13.83 7.60
N ILE A 70 17.83 14.81 7.21
CA ILE A 70 17.39 15.96 6.41
C ILE A 70 16.93 15.49 5.02
N VAL A 71 17.71 14.65 4.35
CA VAL A 71 17.37 14.10 3.03
C VAL A 71 16.08 13.28 3.10
N LEU A 72 15.94 12.41 4.11
CA LEU A 72 14.72 11.62 4.30
C LEU A 72 13.51 12.53 4.58
N GLY A 73 13.69 13.57 5.40
CA GLY A 73 12.66 14.58 5.65
C GLY A 73 12.24 15.32 4.38
N ALA A 74 13.21 15.74 3.55
CA ALA A 74 12.95 16.39 2.28
C ALA A 74 12.22 15.46 1.29
N MET A 75 12.59 14.19 1.23
CA MET A 75 11.93 13.17 0.42
C MET A 75 10.47 12.96 0.85
N ILE A 76 10.23 12.84 2.16
CA ILE A 76 8.86 12.71 2.71
C ILE A 76 8.04 13.96 2.39
N ALA A 77 8.61 15.15 2.58
CA ALA A 77 7.93 16.40 2.26
C ALA A 77 7.58 16.49 0.77
N ALA A 78 8.52 16.17 -0.13
CA ALA A 78 8.27 16.13 -1.56
C ALA A 78 7.16 15.13 -1.94
N PHE A 79 7.15 13.95 -1.29
CA PHE A 79 6.10 12.95 -1.49
C PHE A 79 4.72 13.49 -1.09
N VAL A 80 4.60 14.12 0.08
CA VAL A 80 3.34 14.73 0.55
C VAL A 80 2.89 15.86 -0.38
N ILE A 81 3.81 16.70 -0.83
CA ILE A 81 3.50 17.79 -1.77
C ILE A 81 2.96 17.24 -3.09
N GLN A 82 3.55 16.18 -3.63
CA GLN A 82 3.10 15.58 -4.89
C GLN A 82 1.75 14.86 -4.74
N MET A 83 1.44 14.34 -3.54
CA MET A 83 0.15 13.73 -3.21
C MET A 83 -0.99 14.77 -3.12
N ILE A 84 -0.72 15.96 -2.58
CA ILE A 84 -1.72 17.03 -2.43
C ILE A 84 -1.90 17.84 -3.72
N ARG A 85 -0.89 17.87 -4.60
CA ARG A 85 -0.98 18.61 -5.85
C ARG A 85 -2.11 18.05 -6.74
N PRO A 86 -2.97 18.94 -7.29
CA PRO A 86 -4.03 18.49 -8.16
C PRO A 86 -3.47 17.83 -9.43
N VAL A 87 -4.13 16.74 -9.81
CA VAL A 87 -4.04 16.16 -11.14
C VAL A 87 -4.83 17.05 -12.10
N ASP A 88 -4.46 17.02 -13.38
CA ASP A 88 -5.20 17.68 -14.45
C ASP A 88 -6.54 16.97 -14.67
N VAL A 89 -7.48 17.17 -13.75
CA VAL A 89 -8.85 16.64 -13.80
C VAL A 89 -9.75 17.74 -14.38
N PRO A 90 -10.70 17.41 -15.28
CA PRO A 90 -11.62 18.41 -15.81
C PRO A 90 -12.37 19.14 -14.70
N GLU A 91 -12.61 20.42 -14.94
CA GLU A 91 -13.35 21.29 -14.01
C GLU A 91 -14.74 20.70 -13.70
N PRO A 92 -15.26 20.93 -12.48
CA PRO A 92 -16.61 20.49 -12.14
C PRO A 92 -17.61 21.02 -13.17
N GLN A 93 -18.22 20.12 -13.94
CA GLN A 93 -19.23 20.52 -14.91
C GLN A 93 -20.44 21.08 -14.14
N ASN A 94 -20.82 22.31 -14.47
CA ASN A 94 -21.95 22.99 -13.85
C ASN A 94 -23.24 22.17 -14.00
N SER A 95 -24.03 22.22 -12.93
CA SER A 95 -25.27 21.47 -12.62
C SER A 95 -26.42 21.55 -13.64
N GLN A 96 -26.19 22.07 -14.84
CA GLN A 96 -27.22 22.37 -15.84
C GLN A 96 -27.50 21.21 -16.80
N MET A 97 -26.64 20.19 -16.88
CA MET A 97 -27.02 18.93 -17.53
C MET A 97 -27.90 18.13 -16.58
N LEU A 98 -29.19 18.04 -16.90
CA LEU A 98 -30.07 17.05 -16.29
C LEU A 98 -29.42 15.66 -16.52
N PRO A 99 -29.14 14.89 -15.45
CA PRO A 99 -28.54 13.59 -15.61
C PRO A 99 -29.52 12.73 -16.42
N ARG A 100 -29.07 12.28 -17.59
CA ARG A 100 -29.78 11.26 -18.36
C ARG A 100 -30.07 10.09 -17.42
N GLN A 101 -31.25 9.49 -17.54
CA GLN A 101 -31.65 8.37 -16.69
C GLN A 101 -30.95 7.07 -17.13
N ILE A 102 -29.61 7.06 -17.09
CA ILE A 102 -28.77 5.93 -17.53
C ILE A 102 -29.19 4.64 -16.81
N GLY A 103 -29.55 4.72 -15.53
CA GLY A 103 -30.06 3.57 -14.77
C GLY A 103 -31.33 2.96 -15.38
N LEU A 104 -32.28 3.79 -15.81
CA LEU A 104 -33.52 3.34 -16.44
C LEU A 104 -33.26 2.80 -17.86
N ASP A 105 -32.43 3.51 -18.64
CA ASP A 105 -32.03 3.09 -19.99
C ASP A 105 -31.34 1.70 -19.95
N LEU A 106 -30.49 1.46 -18.96
CA LEU A 106 -29.82 0.17 -18.72
C LEU A 106 -30.81 -0.94 -18.32
N GLU A 107 -31.76 -0.65 -17.44
CA GLU A 107 -32.79 -1.61 -17.01
C GLU A 107 -33.75 -1.97 -18.15
N ASN A 108 -34.15 -0.98 -18.95
CA ASN A 108 -34.96 -1.16 -20.15
C ASN A 108 -34.20 -1.98 -21.19
N ALA A 109 -32.93 -1.67 -21.47
CA ALA A 109 -32.13 -2.44 -22.43
C ALA A 109 -31.82 -3.87 -21.97
N ALA A 110 -31.87 -4.16 -20.67
CA ALA A 110 -31.77 -5.51 -20.15
C ALA A 110 -33.09 -6.31 -20.27
N THR A 111 -34.23 -5.63 -20.44
CA THR A 111 -35.57 -6.23 -20.46
C THR A 111 -36.15 -6.29 -21.88
N ASP A 112 -35.95 -5.25 -22.67
CA ASP A 112 -36.42 -5.12 -24.05
C ASP A 112 -35.34 -5.56 -25.04
N SER A 113 -35.60 -6.65 -25.77
CA SER A 113 -34.73 -7.18 -26.83
C SER A 113 -34.69 -6.33 -28.12
N ARG A 114 -35.14 -5.07 -28.06
CA ARG A 114 -35.06 -4.16 -29.21
C ARG A 114 -33.63 -3.65 -29.31
N ALA A 115 -32.97 -3.93 -30.43
CA ALA A 115 -31.56 -3.71 -30.74
C ALA A 115 -31.10 -2.23 -30.74
N ALA A 116 -31.39 -1.48 -29.68
CA ALA A 116 -30.86 -0.15 -29.48
C ALA A 116 -29.47 -0.25 -28.84
N GLN A 117 -28.45 0.19 -29.57
CA GLN A 117 -27.13 0.43 -28.99
C GLN A 117 -27.24 1.63 -28.04
N LEU A 118 -26.84 1.47 -26.78
CA LEU A 118 -26.80 2.59 -25.84
C LEU A 118 -25.44 3.28 -25.98
N ARG A 119 -25.47 4.55 -26.35
CA ARG A 119 -24.29 5.41 -26.42
C ARG A 119 -24.37 6.50 -25.36
N TYR A 120 -23.30 6.61 -24.58
CA TYR A 120 -23.13 7.66 -23.59
C TYR A 120 -21.79 8.36 -23.78
N THR A 121 -21.81 9.68 -23.59
CA THR A 121 -20.61 10.51 -23.55
C THR A 121 -20.00 10.53 -22.15
N THR A 122 -18.72 10.87 -22.05
CA THR A 122 -18.02 10.99 -20.76
C THR A 122 -18.67 12.04 -19.86
N ALA A 123 -19.17 13.14 -20.44
CA ALA A 123 -19.91 14.18 -19.69
C ALA A 123 -21.20 13.63 -19.07
N GLU A 124 -21.99 12.86 -19.83
CA GLU A 124 -23.22 12.23 -19.33
C GLU A 124 -22.92 11.21 -18.22
N VAL A 125 -21.87 10.39 -18.39
CA VAL A 125 -21.43 9.43 -17.37
C VAL A 125 -21.00 10.15 -16.09
N ASN A 126 -20.23 11.23 -16.20
CA ASN A 126 -19.79 12.02 -15.05
C ASN A 126 -20.94 12.72 -14.34
N ALA A 127 -21.92 13.27 -15.09
CA ALA A 127 -23.12 13.85 -14.50
C ALA A 127 -23.93 12.80 -13.71
N TYR A 128 -24.10 11.61 -14.28
CA TYR A 128 -24.79 10.50 -13.63
C TYR A 128 -24.06 9.98 -12.39
N LEU A 129 -22.72 9.84 -12.45
CA LEU A 129 -21.91 9.42 -11.30
C LEU A 129 -21.98 10.42 -10.15
N ASN A 130 -21.86 11.71 -10.44
CA ASN A 130 -21.96 12.75 -9.43
C ASN A 130 -23.35 12.78 -8.78
N TYR A 131 -24.42 12.63 -9.56
CA TYR A 131 -25.78 12.52 -9.03
C TYR A 131 -25.95 11.30 -8.12
N THR A 132 -25.51 10.13 -8.59
CA THR A 132 -25.67 8.85 -7.87
C THR A 132 -24.85 8.81 -6.59
N LEU A 133 -23.58 9.25 -6.63
CA LEU A 133 -22.68 9.22 -5.48
C LEU A 133 -22.99 10.31 -4.46
N LYS A 134 -23.56 11.45 -4.88
CA LYS A 134 -24.03 12.49 -3.95
C LYS A 134 -25.08 11.96 -2.97
N SER A 135 -26.00 11.10 -3.43
CA SER A 135 -26.98 10.44 -2.56
C SER A 135 -26.35 9.48 -1.54
N LYS A 136 -25.13 8.98 -1.83
CA LYS A 136 -24.38 7.99 -1.04
C LYS A 136 -23.21 8.61 -0.27
N HIS A 137 -23.16 9.94 -0.18
CA HIS A 137 -22.03 10.70 0.38
C HIS A 137 -21.62 10.23 1.78
N ALA A 138 -22.58 10.03 2.69
CA ALA A 138 -22.30 9.60 4.07
C ALA A 138 -21.61 8.23 4.15
N ALA A 139 -21.91 7.30 3.23
CA ALA A 139 -21.26 5.99 3.19
C ALA A 139 -19.84 6.06 2.60
N LEU A 140 -19.60 7.06 1.74
CA LEU A 140 -18.31 7.30 1.08
C LEU A 140 -17.33 8.09 1.96
N SER A 141 -17.85 8.91 2.88
CA SER A 141 -17.08 9.87 3.69
C SER A 141 -16.54 9.31 5.02
N LYS A 142 -16.20 8.01 5.10
CA LYS A 142 -15.84 7.36 6.38
C LYS A 142 -14.57 7.94 7.02
N TRP A 143 -13.48 8.06 6.25
CA TRP A 143 -12.16 8.49 6.75
C TRP A 143 -11.68 9.80 6.11
N LEU A 144 -12.25 10.12 4.95
CA LEU A 144 -11.94 11.25 4.09
C LEU A 144 -13.27 11.73 3.50
N GLN A 145 -13.53 13.03 3.50
CA GLN A 145 -14.76 13.58 2.93
C GLN A 145 -14.75 13.35 1.41
N PHE A 146 -15.85 12.84 0.86
CA PHE A 146 -15.94 12.55 -0.57
C PHE A 146 -16.50 13.76 -1.29
N GLU A 147 -15.75 14.36 -2.23
CA GLU A 147 -16.23 15.55 -2.95
C GLU A 147 -16.92 15.12 -4.25
N ARG A 148 -16.20 14.40 -5.11
CA ARG A 148 -16.71 13.94 -6.41
C ARG A 148 -15.93 12.75 -6.96
N ALA A 149 -16.52 12.10 -7.96
CA ALA A 149 -15.83 11.13 -8.80
C ALA A 149 -15.96 11.54 -10.26
N VAL A 150 -14.86 11.40 -11.00
CA VAL A 150 -14.75 11.74 -12.41
C VAL A 150 -14.17 10.55 -13.14
N VAL A 151 -14.78 10.20 -14.26
CA VAL A 151 -14.32 9.18 -15.18
C VAL A 151 -13.81 9.85 -16.44
N GLU A 152 -12.68 9.34 -16.92
CA GLU A 152 -12.14 9.65 -18.24
C GLU A 152 -12.00 8.35 -19.04
N LEU A 153 -12.48 8.37 -20.28
CA LEU A 153 -12.59 7.20 -21.14
C LEU A 153 -11.50 7.22 -22.20
N HIS A 154 -10.75 6.13 -22.26
CA HIS A 154 -9.72 5.86 -23.23
C HIS A 154 -10.06 4.59 -24.01
N GLU A 155 -9.30 4.30 -25.07
CA GLU A 155 -9.47 3.08 -25.86
C GLU A 155 -9.26 1.83 -24.98
N GLY A 156 -10.32 1.09 -24.67
CA GLY A 156 -10.28 -0.11 -23.83
C GLY A 156 -9.89 0.13 -22.35
N LEU A 157 -9.72 1.38 -21.92
CA LEU A 157 -9.30 1.76 -20.57
C LEU A 157 -10.23 2.86 -20.01
N CYS A 158 -10.41 2.84 -18.70
CA CYS A 158 -11.23 3.80 -17.97
C CYS A 158 -10.48 4.28 -16.73
N ASP A 159 -10.31 5.58 -16.64
CA ASP A 159 -9.61 6.24 -15.55
C ASP A 159 -10.66 6.78 -14.57
N LEU A 160 -10.71 6.20 -13.38
CA LEU A 160 -11.60 6.65 -12.31
C LEU A 160 -10.81 7.51 -11.33
N THR A 161 -11.03 8.82 -11.38
CA THR A 161 -10.46 9.78 -10.43
C THR A 161 -11.48 10.12 -9.36
N VAL A 162 -11.08 9.96 -8.10
CA VAL A 162 -11.90 10.31 -6.94
C VAL A 162 -11.24 11.46 -6.20
N GLU A 163 -11.98 12.53 -5.99
CA GLU A 163 -11.57 13.68 -5.18
C GLU A 163 -12.11 13.53 -3.76
N ARG A 164 -11.21 13.66 -2.79
CA ARG A 164 -11.55 13.62 -1.37
C ARG A 164 -10.89 14.77 -0.62
N SER A 165 -11.56 15.31 0.39
CA SER A 165 -11.00 16.36 1.23
C SER A 165 -10.58 15.84 2.62
N LEU A 166 -9.41 16.32 3.08
CA LEU A 166 -8.85 16.09 4.41
C LEU A 166 -8.41 17.44 4.99
N VAL A 167 -9.09 17.92 6.03
CA VAL A 167 -8.70 19.15 6.75
C VAL A 167 -8.45 20.33 5.79
N GLY A 168 -9.33 20.52 4.80
CA GLY A 168 -9.25 21.61 3.81
C GLY A 168 -8.33 21.37 2.62
N TYR A 169 -7.66 20.23 2.51
CA TYR A 169 -6.84 19.86 1.35
C TYR A 169 -7.54 18.80 0.49
N SER A 170 -7.59 19.01 -0.83
CA SER A 170 -8.08 18.00 -1.78
C SER A 170 -7.00 16.98 -2.11
N VAL A 171 -7.35 15.71 -2.02
CA VAL A 171 -6.55 14.55 -2.39
C VAL A 171 -7.24 13.88 -3.56
N PHE A 172 -6.50 13.71 -4.64
CA PHE A 172 -6.97 13.05 -5.86
C PHE A 172 -6.42 11.63 -5.89
N THR A 173 -7.28 10.64 -6.07
CA THR A 173 -6.85 9.25 -6.27
C THR A 173 -7.41 8.74 -7.58
N THR A 174 -6.54 8.37 -8.53
CA THR A 174 -6.92 7.89 -9.85
C THR A 174 -6.61 6.40 -9.97
N GLY A 175 -7.56 5.61 -10.46
CA GLY A 175 -7.36 4.20 -10.78
C GLY A 175 -7.55 3.98 -12.27
N LEU A 176 -6.56 3.36 -12.92
CA LEU A 176 -6.64 2.97 -14.33
C LEU A 176 -7.16 1.53 -14.40
N TYR A 177 -8.34 1.36 -15.00
CA TYR A 177 -9.02 0.07 -15.09
C TYR A 177 -9.25 -0.32 -16.55
N ALA A 178 -8.84 -1.54 -16.91
CA ALA A 178 -9.33 -2.18 -18.12
C ALA A 178 -10.63 -2.90 -17.78
N ALA A 179 -11.72 -2.51 -18.43
CA ALA A 179 -13.03 -3.09 -18.21
C ALA A 179 -13.53 -3.73 -19.51
N ALA A 180 -13.81 -5.03 -19.47
CA ALA A 180 -14.37 -5.77 -20.59
C ALA A 180 -15.53 -6.64 -20.10
N LEU A 181 -16.60 -6.68 -20.89
CA LEU A 181 -17.75 -7.55 -20.64
C LEU A 181 -17.53 -8.87 -21.37
N GLN A 182 -17.34 -9.97 -20.63
CA GLN A 182 -17.16 -11.31 -21.19
C GLN A 182 -18.23 -12.23 -20.62
N ASN A 183 -19.04 -12.85 -21.47
CA ASN A 183 -20.04 -13.86 -21.09
C ASN A 183 -21.04 -13.42 -19.99
N GLY A 184 -21.44 -12.15 -19.95
CA GLY A 184 -22.34 -11.61 -18.92
C GLY A 184 -21.68 -11.35 -17.56
N ALA A 185 -20.34 -11.37 -17.49
CA ALA A 185 -19.57 -10.95 -16.33
C ALA A 185 -18.64 -9.79 -16.70
N ILE A 186 -18.65 -8.71 -15.91
CA ILE A 186 -17.74 -7.58 -16.10
C ILE A 186 -16.39 -7.95 -15.48
N SER A 187 -15.38 -8.10 -16.32
CA SER A 187 -14.00 -8.21 -15.88
C SER A 187 -13.44 -6.80 -15.70
N ILE A 188 -13.14 -6.42 -14.45
CA ILE A 188 -12.47 -5.17 -14.11
C ILE A 188 -11.05 -5.54 -13.65
N SER A 189 -10.05 -5.15 -14.44
CA SER A 189 -8.65 -5.41 -14.10
C SER A 189 -7.89 -4.09 -13.86
N PRO A 190 -7.29 -3.88 -12.68
CA PRO A 190 -6.50 -2.67 -12.43
C PRO A 190 -5.19 -2.74 -13.20
N ARG A 191 -4.94 -1.76 -14.06
CA ARG A 191 -3.71 -1.63 -14.86
C ARG A 191 -2.69 -0.69 -14.19
N GLY A 192 -3.16 0.19 -13.31
CA GLY A 192 -2.32 1.14 -12.59
C GLY A 192 -3.18 2.15 -11.84
N GLY A 193 -2.55 3.18 -11.31
CA GLY A 193 -3.25 4.28 -10.66
C GLY A 193 -2.29 5.39 -10.27
N SER A 194 -2.80 6.41 -9.60
CA SER A 194 -2.00 7.47 -9.00
C SER A 194 -2.69 8.03 -7.75
N ILE A 195 -1.89 8.64 -6.89
CA ILE A 195 -2.36 9.49 -5.79
C ILE A 195 -1.75 10.86 -6.01
N GLY A 196 -2.59 11.84 -6.34
CA GLY A 196 -2.14 13.12 -6.90
C GLY A 196 -1.25 12.83 -8.11
N ARG A 197 -0.05 13.40 -8.11
CA ARG A 197 0.94 13.24 -9.19
C ARG A 197 1.85 12.02 -9.02
N LEU A 198 1.62 11.18 -8.02
CA LEU A 198 2.45 10.01 -7.75
C LEU A 198 1.88 8.77 -8.46
N PRO A 199 2.58 8.20 -9.45
CA PRO A 199 2.13 6.99 -10.11
C PRO A 199 2.27 5.78 -9.18
N LEU A 200 1.22 4.97 -9.10
CA LEU A 200 1.18 3.71 -8.40
C LEU A 200 1.32 2.55 -9.38
N HIS A 201 2.31 1.70 -9.12
CA HIS A 201 2.50 0.47 -9.88
C HIS A 201 1.29 -0.47 -9.71
N PRO A 202 0.87 -1.24 -10.75
CA PRO A 202 -0.28 -2.15 -10.68
C PRO A 202 -0.26 -3.14 -9.50
N ALA A 203 0.93 -3.59 -9.08
CA ALA A 203 1.07 -4.46 -7.91
C ALA A 203 0.61 -3.79 -6.61
N LEU A 204 0.92 -2.49 -6.43
CA LEU A 204 0.47 -1.71 -5.28
C LEU A 204 -1.03 -1.41 -5.39
N MET A 205 -1.55 -1.20 -6.59
CA MET A 205 -2.98 -1.00 -6.82
C MET A 205 -3.83 -2.21 -6.43
N LYS A 206 -3.31 -3.45 -6.48
CA LYS A 206 -4.04 -4.61 -5.96
C LYS A 206 -4.29 -4.51 -4.44
N LEU A 207 -3.36 -3.91 -3.71
CA LEU A 207 -3.46 -3.72 -2.26
C LEU A 207 -4.18 -2.42 -1.88
N ALA A 208 -3.84 -1.33 -2.55
CA ALA A 208 -4.38 0.01 -2.29
C ALA A 208 -5.77 0.21 -2.90
N GLY A 209 -6.07 -0.47 -4.00
CA GLY A 209 -7.33 -0.35 -4.75
C GLY A 209 -8.58 -0.54 -3.88
N PRO A 210 -8.68 -1.64 -3.10
CA PRO A 210 -9.80 -1.85 -2.19
C PRO A 210 -9.95 -0.73 -1.14
N LEU A 211 -8.84 -0.17 -0.65
CA LEU A 211 -8.86 0.88 0.36
C LEU A 211 -9.39 2.21 -0.20
N PHE A 212 -8.92 2.60 -1.40
CA PHE A 212 -9.26 3.90 -1.99
C PHE A 212 -10.52 3.86 -2.86
N PHE A 213 -10.84 2.73 -3.49
CA PHE A 213 -11.94 2.63 -4.45
C PHE A 213 -13.03 1.66 -4.00
N GLY A 214 -12.81 0.82 -2.97
CA GLY A 214 -13.77 -0.20 -2.54
C GLY A 214 -15.15 0.37 -2.18
N ASN A 215 -15.19 1.51 -1.48
CA ASN A 215 -16.47 2.17 -1.13
C ASN A 215 -17.20 2.75 -2.34
N VAL A 216 -16.47 3.25 -3.34
CA VAL A 216 -17.05 3.79 -4.58
C VAL A 216 -17.57 2.64 -5.45
N LEU A 217 -16.78 1.58 -5.60
CA LEU A 217 -17.16 0.39 -6.36
C LEU A 217 -18.34 -0.35 -5.72
N SER A 218 -18.42 -0.42 -4.39
CA SER A 218 -19.57 -1.00 -3.69
C SER A 218 -20.81 -0.10 -3.80
N ALA A 219 -20.64 1.23 -3.78
CA ALA A 219 -21.72 2.16 -4.06
C ALA A 219 -22.29 2.00 -5.47
N LEU A 220 -21.48 1.54 -6.44
CA LEU A 220 -21.87 1.33 -7.84
C LEU A 220 -22.25 -0.14 -8.16
N ASP A 221 -22.48 -0.99 -7.15
CA ASP A 221 -22.73 -2.42 -7.36
C ASP A 221 -24.07 -2.69 -8.08
N ARG A 222 -25.08 -1.81 -7.92
CA ARG A 222 -26.36 -1.91 -8.64
C ARG A 222 -26.13 -1.72 -10.14
N GLU A 223 -25.40 -0.68 -10.49
CA GLU A 223 -25.08 -0.27 -11.85
C GLU A 223 -24.19 -1.31 -12.52
N ARG A 224 -23.21 -1.84 -11.78
CA ARG A 224 -22.38 -2.97 -12.23
C ARG A 224 -23.24 -4.19 -12.58
N LYS A 225 -24.24 -4.52 -11.76
CA LYS A 225 -25.16 -5.64 -12.03
C LYS A 225 -26.05 -5.37 -13.25
N SER A 226 -26.48 -4.13 -13.47
CA SER A 226 -27.26 -3.78 -14.66
C SER A 226 -26.43 -3.89 -15.94
N ILE A 227 -25.19 -3.40 -15.94
CA ILE A 227 -24.28 -3.51 -17.09
C ILE A 227 -23.93 -4.99 -17.38
N ALA A 228 -23.80 -5.83 -16.36
CA ALA A 228 -23.50 -7.25 -16.53
C ALA A 228 -24.59 -8.02 -17.29
N LYS A 229 -25.83 -7.51 -17.32
CA LYS A 229 -26.94 -8.10 -18.09
C LYS A 229 -26.85 -7.82 -19.59
N LEU A 230 -25.98 -6.91 -20.01
CA LEU A 230 -25.80 -6.54 -21.41
C LEU A 230 -24.89 -7.54 -22.13
N GLY A 231 -24.77 -7.41 -23.45
CA GLY A 231 -24.02 -8.33 -24.30
C GLY A 231 -22.54 -7.97 -24.40
N ALA A 232 -22.25 -6.75 -24.82
CA ALA A 232 -20.89 -6.24 -24.93
C ALA A 232 -20.78 -4.80 -24.43
N MET A 233 -19.58 -4.42 -24.01
CA MET A 233 -19.22 -3.06 -23.62
C MET A 233 -17.92 -2.70 -24.33
N GLU A 234 -17.95 -1.60 -25.07
CA GLU A 234 -16.78 -1.05 -25.75
C GLU A 234 -16.49 0.35 -25.21
N LEU A 235 -15.23 0.57 -24.84
CA LEU A 235 -14.74 1.84 -24.34
C LEU A 235 -13.96 2.52 -25.48
N HIS A 236 -14.52 3.63 -25.95
CA HIS A 236 -13.92 4.49 -26.96
C HIS A 236 -13.52 5.83 -26.31
N PRO A 237 -12.61 6.60 -26.92
CA PRO A 237 -12.30 7.95 -26.47
C PRO A 237 -13.58 8.77 -26.34
N GLN A 238 -13.79 9.31 -25.14
CA GLN A 238 -14.94 10.13 -24.77
C GLN A 238 -16.33 9.46 -24.80
N THR A 239 -16.47 8.20 -25.22
CA THR A 239 -17.78 7.53 -25.33
C THR A 239 -17.75 6.06 -24.89
N VAL A 240 -18.82 5.63 -24.21
CA VAL A 240 -19.07 4.20 -23.95
C VAL A 240 -20.21 3.72 -24.83
N LEU A 241 -19.99 2.57 -25.47
CA LEU A 241 -21.02 1.86 -26.22
C LEU A 241 -21.38 0.58 -25.48
N PHE A 242 -22.67 0.38 -25.29
CA PHE A 242 -23.21 -0.88 -24.80
C PHE A 242 -24.04 -1.54 -25.89
N THR A 243 -23.73 -2.81 -26.15
CA THR A 243 -24.47 -3.68 -27.06
C THR A 243 -25.26 -4.67 -26.24
N GLN A 244 -26.53 -4.87 -26.61
CA GLN A 244 -27.38 -5.87 -25.96
C GLN A 244 -26.90 -7.30 -26.25
N LYS A 245 -27.28 -8.22 -25.36
CA LYS A 245 -27.02 -9.65 -25.56
C LYS A 245 -27.92 -10.15 -26.69
N GLN A 246 -27.32 -10.62 -27.79
CA GLN A 246 -28.08 -11.30 -28.84
C GLN A 246 -28.73 -12.56 -28.24
N PRO A 247 -30.01 -12.85 -28.57
CA PRO A 247 -30.75 -13.98 -28.03
C PRO A 247 -30.10 -15.33 -28.39
#